data_AF-A0A9W5B334-F1
#
_entry.id   AF-A0A9W5B334-F1
#
_cell.length_a   1.000
_cell.length_b   1.000
_cell.length_c   1.000
_cell.angle_alpha   90.00
_cell.angle_beta   90.00
_cell.angle_gamma   90.00
#
_symmetry.space_group_name_H-M   'P 1'
#
loop_
_entity.id
_entity.type
_entity.pdbx_description
1 polymer ?
#
loop_
_entity_poly.entity_id
_entity_poly.type
_entity_poly.pdbx_seq_one_letter_code
_entity_poly.pdbx_strand_id
1 'polypeptide(L)'
;MPERSELYQIPSWPPTKIDRAFLNPILASIDDRLLAREALEASFEAMIAQGIQASLDYIQVNVAPQIANLQHSISLAQDQINEIIIGGSAPNALKFGNQLPAYYATAAALADGLAGKVPNARKVNGKELSADIVLAKSDIGLGNINNTADVDKPISTDQAAALAKRIRVDAIQNFSAAEKGRARANSGAGVLSGYRNKIINFNFDIWQRSNTQTSSGYGSDDRWNNQHIGTTKTHSRQNFALGQADVPGEPAHFSRTVVTSVAGAGNLCRKAHRIESVRTLAGKRATLTFYAKADAAKNIAVEMAQDFGGGGSFSPYNTFSVTTIAVTTQWTRYDVVMDIPSIAGKTLGTNGMDALALSIWFDAGSSYNARTNNLGQQSGTFDIARVSLVEGDASAEDDPAGPRHIQQELSLCQRYFCVIFNGLQSGGVGTNMAYYRFPVPMRATPSLTVANNGTSQSASLVSTFGAPSAVGGFFQINVTGASGYVDGWAGFYDAEI
;
A
#
# COMPACT_ATOMS: atom_id res chain seq x y z
N MET A 1 11.63 -15.29 129.33
CA MET A 1 12.36 -14.45 128.35
C MET A 1 13.77 -14.23 128.87
N PRO A 2 14.76 -14.22 127.98
CA PRO A 2 15.15 -12.90 127.51
C PRO A 2 15.08 -12.82 125.99
N GLU A 3 14.32 -11.85 125.50
CA GLU A 3 14.53 -11.27 124.17
C GLU A 3 15.59 -10.17 124.30
N ARG A 4 16.58 -10.12 123.40
CA ARG A 4 17.13 -8.84 122.95
C ARG A 4 18.00 -8.91 121.71
N SER A 5 18.03 -7.76 121.07
CA SER A 5 17.96 -7.62 119.64
C SER A 5 19.11 -6.80 119.04
N GLU A 6 20.07 -6.24 119.81
CA GLU A 6 21.12 -5.35 119.27
C GLU A 6 22.48 -5.27 120.04
N LEU A 7 23.59 -5.07 119.29
CA LEU A 7 25.01 -5.45 119.60
C LEU A 7 26.07 -4.34 119.77
N TYR A 8 25.84 -3.08 119.38
CA TYR A 8 26.76 -2.01 119.82
C TYR A 8 26.47 -1.56 121.25
N GLN A 9 25.33 -2.03 121.76
CA GLN A 9 25.05 -2.03 123.17
C GLN A 9 25.30 -3.42 123.75
N ILE A 10 26.37 -3.48 124.55
CA ILE A 10 26.78 -4.60 125.40
C ILE A 10 25.55 -5.20 126.10
N PRO A 11 25.36 -6.54 126.10
CA PRO A 11 24.20 -7.22 126.67
C PRO A 11 24.27 -7.10 128.19
N SER A 12 23.73 -5.99 128.67
CA SER A 12 23.86 -5.61 130.06
C SER A 12 22.71 -4.68 130.41
N TRP A 13 21.69 -5.15 131.09
CA TRP A 13 21.24 -6.54 131.16
C TRP A 13 19.75 -6.61 130.76
N PRO A 14 19.10 -5.47 130.66
CA PRO A 14 19.00 -4.41 129.62
C PRO A 14 20.26 -4.03 128.69
N PRO A 15 20.53 -2.76 128.18
CA PRO A 15 21.72 -2.32 127.30
C PRO A 15 22.47 -0.88 127.50
N THR A 16 23.58 -0.42 126.78
CA THR A 16 24.67 0.67 127.08
C THR A 16 24.93 2.06 126.28
N LYS A 17 25.83 3.01 126.73
CA LYS A 17 25.91 4.49 126.34
C LYS A 17 26.90 5.06 125.26
N ILE A 18 27.87 4.34 124.67
CA ILE A 18 28.75 4.93 123.63
C ILE A 18 27.91 5.27 122.41
N ASP A 19 27.85 6.57 122.10
CA ASP A 19 26.94 7.07 121.08
C ASP A 19 27.68 7.53 119.79
N ARG A 20 27.20 7.00 118.66
CA ARG A 20 27.65 7.15 117.26
C ARG A 20 27.83 8.61 116.77
N ALA A 21 27.40 9.61 117.55
CA ALA A 21 27.27 11.00 117.13
C ALA A 21 28.61 11.78 117.06
N PHE A 22 29.66 11.37 117.79
CA PHE A 22 30.91 12.16 117.87
C PHE A 22 31.91 11.84 116.76
N LEU A 23 31.98 10.60 116.37
CA LEU A 23 33.24 10.05 115.90
C LEU A 23 33.56 10.29 114.40
N ASN A 24 32.96 11.24 113.67
CA ASN A 24 32.81 11.03 112.21
C ASN A 24 33.75 11.76 111.19
N PRO A 25 34.10 13.08 111.20
CA PRO A 25 34.65 13.71 109.97
C PRO A 25 36.18 13.77 109.77
N ILE A 26 37.07 13.73 110.78
CA ILE A 26 38.55 13.79 110.56
C ILE A 26 39.09 12.47 110.02
N LEU A 27 38.46 11.39 110.47
CA LEU A 27 38.66 10.08 109.90
C LEU A 27 38.06 9.99 108.47
N ALA A 28 37.87 11.12 107.77
CA ALA A 28 37.38 11.18 106.39
C ALA A 28 38.45 11.52 105.32
N SER A 29 39.34 12.53 105.43
CA SER A 29 40.20 12.90 104.27
C SER A 29 41.49 12.06 104.11
N ILE A 30 42.14 11.64 105.21
CA ILE A 30 43.25 10.66 105.13
C ILE A 30 42.73 9.32 104.65
N ASP A 31 41.47 9.02 104.96
CA ASP A 31 40.76 7.89 104.41
C ASP A 31 40.76 7.98 102.87
N ASP A 32 40.42 9.13 102.28
CA ASP A 32 40.25 9.26 100.82
C ASP A 32 41.49 8.92 99.97
N ARG A 33 42.69 9.34 100.37
CA ARG A 33 43.91 9.10 99.56
C ARG A 33 44.53 7.72 99.83
N LEU A 34 44.40 7.20 101.05
CA LEU A 34 44.78 5.82 101.32
C LEU A 34 43.85 4.88 100.54
N LEU A 35 42.55 5.18 100.53
CA LEU A 35 41.55 4.47 99.75
C LEU A 35 41.87 4.45 98.24
N ALA A 36 42.40 5.54 97.68
CA ALA A 36 42.69 5.59 96.24
C ALA A 36 43.93 4.78 95.80
N ARG A 37 44.97 4.64 96.64
CA ARG A 37 46.15 3.82 96.28
C ARG A 37 45.92 2.34 96.60
N GLU A 38 45.22 2.04 97.71
CA GLU A 38 44.74 0.70 98.03
C GLU A 38 43.83 0.16 96.91
N ALA A 39 43.08 1.03 96.24
CA ALA A 39 42.28 0.63 95.09
C ALA A 39 43.10 0.18 93.86
N LEU A 40 44.23 0.83 93.56
CA LEU A 40 44.99 0.49 92.35
C LEU A 40 45.85 -0.77 92.53
N GLU A 41 46.48 -0.94 93.69
CA GLU A 41 47.19 -2.19 93.99
C GLU A 41 46.23 -3.39 94.07
N ALA A 42 45.05 -3.21 94.66
CA ALA A 42 43.99 -4.22 94.62
C ALA A 42 43.57 -4.54 93.18
N SER A 43 43.57 -3.56 92.27
CA SER A 43 43.20 -3.81 90.88
C SER A 43 44.24 -4.65 90.13
N PHE A 44 45.54 -4.49 90.42
CA PHE A 44 46.58 -5.24 89.72
C PHE A 44 46.69 -6.67 90.26
N GLU A 45 46.61 -6.89 91.59
CA GLU A 45 46.54 -8.24 92.15
C GLU A 45 45.27 -8.98 91.72
N ALA A 46 44.13 -8.28 91.62
CA ALA A 46 42.90 -8.85 91.08
C ALA A 46 43.08 -9.34 89.64
N MET A 47 43.81 -8.60 88.80
CA MET A 47 44.02 -9.01 87.41
C MET A 47 44.91 -10.26 87.29
N ILE A 48 45.92 -10.40 88.14
CA ILE A 48 46.76 -11.61 88.19
C ILE A 48 45.94 -12.83 88.67
N ALA A 49 45.17 -12.69 89.75
CA ALA A 49 44.32 -13.77 90.27
C ALA A 49 43.23 -14.18 89.27
N GLN A 50 42.61 -13.21 88.60
CA GLN A 50 41.60 -13.47 87.56
C GLN A 50 42.18 -14.20 86.35
N GLY A 51 43.39 -13.85 85.89
CA GLY A 51 44.03 -14.55 84.77
C GLY A 51 44.35 -16.02 85.08
N ILE A 52 44.81 -16.30 86.30
CA ILE A 52 45.08 -17.67 86.76
C ILE A 52 43.77 -18.45 86.95
N GLN A 53 42.76 -17.84 87.58
CA GLN A 53 41.45 -18.46 87.80
C GLN A 53 40.74 -18.75 86.48
N ALA A 54 40.80 -17.85 85.51
CA ALA A 54 40.26 -18.08 84.17
C ALA A 54 40.93 -19.29 83.48
N SER A 55 42.24 -19.49 83.68
CA SER A 55 42.97 -20.63 83.11
C SER A 55 42.60 -21.96 83.80
N LEU A 56 42.43 -21.97 85.12
CA LEU A 56 42.00 -23.16 85.88
C LEU A 56 40.52 -23.49 85.66
N ASP A 57 39.65 -22.49 85.66
CA ASP A 57 38.23 -22.65 85.33
C ASP A 57 38.10 -23.19 83.92
N TYR A 58 38.90 -22.72 82.96
CA TYR A 58 38.91 -23.28 81.61
C TYR A 58 39.30 -24.77 81.62
N ILE A 59 40.30 -25.16 82.42
CA ILE A 59 40.70 -26.57 82.56
C ILE A 59 39.62 -27.41 83.28
N GLN A 60 39.01 -26.93 84.36
CA GLN A 60 37.99 -27.68 85.11
C GLN A 60 36.64 -27.76 84.40
N VAL A 61 36.25 -26.71 83.69
CA VAL A 61 34.99 -26.65 82.95
C VAL A 61 35.12 -27.39 81.62
N ASN A 62 36.27 -27.29 80.94
CA ASN A 62 36.42 -27.87 79.60
C ASN A 62 37.22 -29.17 79.59
N VAL A 63 38.36 -29.24 80.28
CA VAL A 63 39.29 -30.38 80.14
C VAL A 63 38.94 -31.54 81.10
N ALA A 64 38.64 -31.27 82.36
CA ALA A 64 38.36 -32.32 83.36
C ALA A 64 37.08 -33.16 83.09
N PRO A 65 35.94 -32.56 82.69
CA PRO A 65 34.72 -33.32 82.43
C PRO A 65 34.85 -34.14 81.17
N GLN A 66 35.66 -33.67 80.20
CA GLN A 66 36.02 -34.45 79.02
C GLN A 66 36.77 -35.73 79.40
N ILE A 67 37.72 -35.65 80.34
CA ILE A 67 38.45 -36.83 80.83
C ILE A 67 37.50 -37.82 81.54
N ALA A 68 36.57 -37.32 82.36
CA ALA A 68 35.57 -38.16 83.03
C ALA A 68 34.59 -38.82 82.05
N ASN A 69 34.09 -38.05 81.08
CA ASN A 69 33.21 -38.55 80.02
C ASN A 69 33.92 -39.58 79.14
N LEU A 70 35.21 -39.38 78.86
CA LEU A 70 36.03 -40.35 78.12
C LEU A 70 36.16 -41.66 78.88
N GLN A 71 36.44 -41.62 80.19
CA GLN A 71 36.53 -42.83 81.00
C GLN A 71 35.20 -43.59 81.06
N HIS A 72 34.08 -42.89 81.27
CA HIS A 72 32.77 -43.52 81.33
C HIS A 72 32.36 -44.13 79.99
N SER A 73 32.65 -43.42 78.90
CA SER A 73 32.38 -43.89 77.54
C SER A 73 33.21 -45.13 77.20
N ILE A 74 34.46 -45.21 77.66
CA ILE A 74 35.31 -46.39 77.47
C ILE A 74 34.76 -47.61 78.23
N SER A 75 34.33 -47.45 79.48
CA SER A 75 33.72 -48.55 80.25
C SER A 75 32.42 -49.03 79.62
N LEU A 76 31.52 -48.11 79.23
CA LEU A 76 30.25 -48.50 78.62
C LEU A 76 30.45 -49.19 77.28
N ALA A 77 31.40 -48.72 76.48
CA ALA A 77 31.77 -49.37 75.22
C ALA A 77 32.33 -50.78 75.45
N GLN A 78 33.12 -50.99 76.51
CA GLN A 78 33.66 -52.31 76.84
C GLN A 78 32.54 -53.29 77.23
N ASP A 79 31.57 -52.85 78.02
CA ASP A 79 30.41 -53.66 78.41
C ASP A 79 29.53 -54.00 77.20
N GLN A 80 29.29 -53.04 76.30
CA GLN A 80 28.55 -53.25 75.05
C GLN A 80 29.27 -54.22 74.11
N ILE A 81 30.60 -54.14 74.01
CA ILE A 81 31.40 -55.10 73.22
C ILE A 81 31.25 -56.51 73.80
N ASN A 82 31.25 -56.66 75.13
CA ASN A 82 31.11 -57.97 75.77
C ASN A 82 29.73 -58.61 75.50
N GLU A 83 28.65 -57.83 75.52
CA GLU A 83 27.32 -58.34 75.18
C GLU A 83 27.20 -58.77 73.70
N ILE A 84 27.83 -58.03 72.78
CA ILE A 84 27.86 -58.39 71.35
C ILE A 84 28.62 -59.71 71.11
N ILE A 85 29.73 -59.93 71.82
CA ILE A 85 30.61 -61.10 71.61
C ILE A 85 29.93 -62.41 72.02
N ILE A 86 29.11 -62.42 73.07
CA ILE A 86 28.55 -63.66 73.63
C ILE A 86 27.16 -64.00 73.05
N GLY A 87 26.30 -63.00 72.83
CA GLY A 87 24.87 -63.24 72.56
C GLY A 87 24.41 -63.00 71.12
N GLY A 88 25.21 -62.34 70.29
CA GLY A 88 24.94 -62.18 68.85
C GLY A 88 23.67 -61.44 68.42
N SER A 89 22.78 -60.97 69.32
CA SER A 89 21.65 -60.09 68.96
C SER A 89 21.04 -59.33 70.16
N ALA A 90 20.73 -58.04 69.93
CA ALA A 90 20.20 -57.07 70.89
C ALA A 90 18.66 -57.17 71.16
N PRO A 91 18.12 -56.55 72.23
CA PRO A 91 16.73 -56.75 72.72
C PRO A 91 15.63 -56.21 71.77
N ASN A 92 14.51 -56.95 71.62
CA ASN A 92 13.34 -56.79 70.71
C ASN A 92 13.27 -57.69 69.44
N ALA A 93 14.17 -58.65 69.29
CA ALA A 93 14.22 -59.57 68.16
C ALA A 93 12.87 -60.27 67.83
N LEU A 94 12.04 -60.62 68.82
CA LEU A 94 10.76 -61.34 68.61
C LEU A 94 9.66 -60.57 67.85
N LYS A 95 9.58 -59.23 67.94
CA LYS A 95 8.63 -58.42 67.13
C LYS A 95 9.14 -58.19 65.70
N PHE A 96 10.42 -58.48 65.46
CA PHE A 96 11.14 -58.30 64.20
C PHE A 96 11.61 -59.65 63.62
N GLY A 97 10.87 -60.75 63.90
CA GLY A 97 11.15 -62.06 63.30
C GLY A 97 12.55 -62.63 63.62
N ASN A 98 13.14 -62.22 64.74
CA ASN A 98 14.50 -62.49 65.16
C ASN A 98 15.61 -61.91 64.27
N GLN A 99 15.38 -60.76 63.62
CA GLN A 99 16.37 -60.06 62.82
C GLN A 99 17.01 -58.88 63.57
N LEU A 100 18.31 -58.66 63.34
CA LEU A 100 19.09 -57.56 63.92
C LEU A 100 18.58 -56.19 63.44
N PRO A 101 18.65 -55.10 64.24
CA PRO A 101 18.30 -53.74 63.78
C PRO A 101 19.04 -53.28 62.51
N ALA A 102 20.26 -53.77 62.26
CA ALA A 102 21.02 -53.54 61.03
C ALA A 102 20.31 -54.10 59.77
N TYR A 103 19.47 -55.12 59.92
CA TYR A 103 18.65 -55.65 58.84
C TYR A 103 17.67 -54.61 58.28
N TYR A 104 17.21 -53.65 59.08
CA TYR A 104 16.32 -52.57 58.65
C TYR A 104 17.02 -51.21 58.46
N ALA A 105 18.18 -51.01 59.11
CA ALA A 105 18.90 -49.74 59.15
C ALA A 105 20.21 -49.73 58.33
N THR A 106 20.48 -50.74 57.51
CA THR A 106 21.60 -50.65 56.55
C THR A 106 21.22 -49.73 55.40
N ALA A 107 22.20 -48.98 54.89
CA ALA A 107 22.06 -48.33 53.58
C ALA A 107 21.61 -49.32 52.50
N ALA A 108 21.92 -50.62 52.67
CA ALA A 108 21.42 -51.72 51.86
C ALA A 108 19.91 -51.95 51.98
N ALA A 109 19.31 -51.94 53.18
CA ALA A 109 17.86 -52.10 53.34
C ALA A 109 17.07 -50.88 52.80
N LEU A 110 17.60 -49.67 52.97
CA LEU A 110 17.05 -48.46 52.33
C LEU A 110 17.25 -48.52 50.81
N ALA A 111 18.44 -48.91 50.34
CA ALA A 111 18.75 -49.05 48.92
C ALA A 111 17.91 -50.15 48.26
N ASP A 112 17.64 -51.27 48.92
CA ASP A 112 16.77 -52.36 48.43
C ASP A 112 15.29 -51.93 48.46
N GLY A 113 14.87 -51.17 49.48
CA GLY A 113 13.53 -50.59 49.55
C GLY A 113 13.26 -49.53 48.49
N LEU A 114 14.30 -48.77 48.09
CA LEU A 114 14.29 -47.80 46.99
C LEU A 114 14.65 -48.44 45.64
N ALA A 115 15.31 -49.60 45.63
CA ALA A 115 15.73 -50.32 44.43
C ALA A 115 14.48 -50.70 43.64
N GLY A 116 14.39 -50.18 42.42
CA GLY A 116 13.26 -50.42 41.54
C GLY A 116 12.01 -49.58 41.84
N LYS A 117 11.99 -48.72 42.88
CA LYS A 117 10.91 -47.72 43.05
C LYS A 117 11.00 -46.61 41.99
N VAL A 118 12.22 -46.25 41.60
CA VAL A 118 12.51 -45.52 40.36
C VAL A 118 13.26 -46.47 39.43
N PRO A 119 12.64 -46.95 38.34
CA PRO A 119 13.34 -47.82 37.40
C PRO A 119 14.46 -47.05 36.70
N ASN A 120 15.73 -47.30 37.07
CA ASN A 120 16.90 -46.67 36.46
C ASN A 120 17.11 -47.05 34.98
N ALA A 121 16.39 -48.08 34.50
CA ALA A 121 16.33 -48.44 33.09
C ALA A 121 15.31 -47.59 32.28
N ARG A 122 14.39 -46.87 32.94
CA ARG A 122 13.47 -45.96 32.24
C ARG A 122 14.22 -44.71 31.86
N LYS A 123 14.09 -44.33 30.60
CA LYS A 123 14.69 -43.13 30.03
C LYS A 123 13.60 -42.14 29.66
N VAL A 124 13.86 -40.85 29.84
CA VAL A 124 13.03 -39.79 29.26
C VAL A 124 13.70 -39.37 27.97
N ASN A 125 13.12 -39.78 26.84
CA ASN A 125 13.68 -39.52 25.52
C ASN A 125 15.18 -39.88 25.39
N GLY A 126 15.54 -41.10 25.79
CA GLY A 126 16.92 -41.60 25.73
C GLY A 126 17.86 -41.11 26.84
N LYS A 127 17.42 -40.18 27.70
CA LYS A 127 18.20 -39.67 28.84
C LYS A 127 17.93 -40.49 30.10
N GLU A 128 18.99 -40.84 30.82
CA GLU A 128 18.95 -41.62 32.05
C GLU A 128 18.49 -40.77 33.23
N LEU A 129 17.73 -41.37 34.15
CA LEU A 129 17.16 -40.72 35.34
C LEU A 129 18.17 -40.60 36.48
N SER A 130 19.38 -40.12 36.19
CA SER A 130 20.48 -39.98 37.15
C SER A 130 20.66 -38.56 37.68
N ALA A 131 19.99 -37.57 37.08
CA ALA A 131 19.95 -36.17 37.47
C ALA A 131 18.70 -35.48 36.88
N ASP A 132 18.53 -34.17 37.13
CA ASP A 132 17.47 -33.37 36.51
C ASP A 132 17.51 -33.48 34.98
N ILE A 133 16.38 -33.86 34.39
CA ILE A 133 16.26 -34.04 32.94
C ILE A 133 15.96 -32.69 32.29
N VAL A 134 16.97 -32.12 31.63
CA VAL A 134 16.79 -30.96 30.75
C VAL A 134 16.40 -31.46 29.35
N LEU A 135 15.20 -31.08 28.87
CA LEU A 135 14.74 -31.39 27.53
C LEU A 135 14.93 -30.19 26.59
N ALA A 136 15.58 -30.43 25.46
CA ALA A 136 15.64 -29.54 24.33
C ALA A 136 14.57 -29.91 23.30
N LYS A 137 14.21 -28.98 22.41
CA LYS A 137 13.20 -29.24 21.37
C LYS A 137 13.55 -30.42 20.45
N SER A 138 14.84 -30.65 20.22
CA SER A 138 15.34 -31.78 19.44
C SER A 138 15.02 -33.13 20.09
N ASP A 139 14.92 -33.17 21.42
CA ASP A 139 14.62 -34.41 22.14
C ASP A 139 13.26 -34.96 21.69
N ILE A 140 12.24 -34.12 21.61
CA ILE A 140 10.88 -34.52 21.23
C ILE A 140 10.61 -34.43 19.72
N GLY A 141 11.66 -34.43 18.89
CA GLY A 141 11.54 -34.38 17.42
C GLY A 141 11.07 -33.02 16.87
N LEU A 142 11.11 -31.96 17.66
CA LEU A 142 10.65 -30.62 17.30
C LEU A 142 11.80 -29.67 16.95
N GLY A 143 12.92 -30.19 16.45
CA GLY A 143 14.14 -29.41 16.13
C GLY A 143 13.90 -28.29 15.12
N ASN A 144 12.90 -28.43 14.25
CA ASN A 144 12.51 -27.42 13.27
C ASN A 144 11.41 -26.46 13.77
N ILE A 145 10.91 -26.64 14.99
CA ILE A 145 9.81 -25.84 15.53
C ILE A 145 10.38 -24.66 16.34
N ASN A 146 10.12 -23.46 15.84
CA ASN A 146 10.46 -22.22 16.54
C ASN A 146 9.39 -21.85 17.57
N ASN A 147 9.81 -21.26 18.70
CA ASN A 147 8.89 -20.73 19.71
C ASN A 147 8.63 -19.26 19.39
N THR A 148 7.98 -19.05 18.26
CA THR A 148 7.64 -17.72 17.74
C THR A 148 6.14 -17.55 17.90
N ALA A 149 5.72 -16.49 18.60
CA ALA A 149 4.30 -16.17 18.74
C ALA A 149 3.67 -16.01 17.34
N ASP A 150 2.37 -16.31 17.20
CA ASP A 150 1.72 -16.31 15.89
C ASP A 150 1.88 -14.99 15.13
N VAL A 151 1.91 -13.85 15.83
CA VAL A 151 2.11 -12.51 15.25
C VAL A 151 3.51 -12.29 14.69
N ASP A 152 4.51 -12.99 15.22
CA ASP A 152 5.92 -12.86 14.85
C ASP A 152 6.36 -13.90 13.82
N LYS A 153 5.47 -14.83 13.45
CA LYS A 153 5.79 -15.85 12.44
C LYS A 153 6.01 -15.16 11.10
N PRO A 154 7.19 -15.31 10.47
CA PRO A 154 7.41 -14.73 9.16
C PRO A 154 6.46 -15.40 8.17
N ILE A 155 5.84 -14.59 7.31
CA ILE A 155 5.17 -15.10 6.13
C ILE A 155 6.23 -15.72 5.21
N SER A 156 5.86 -16.78 4.49
CA SER A 156 6.79 -17.39 3.53
C SER A 156 7.17 -16.40 2.43
N THR A 157 8.31 -16.61 1.77
CA THR A 157 8.72 -15.79 0.63
C THR A 157 7.66 -15.78 -0.47
N ASP A 158 7.01 -16.92 -0.72
CA ASP A 158 5.92 -17.03 -1.70
C ASP A 158 4.68 -16.23 -1.28
N GLN A 159 4.32 -16.27 0.00
CA GLN A 159 3.24 -15.45 0.54
C GLN A 159 3.58 -13.97 0.42
N ALA A 160 4.79 -13.56 0.80
CA ALA A 160 5.25 -12.17 0.66
C ALA A 160 5.23 -11.70 -0.80
N ALA A 161 5.70 -12.53 -1.74
CA ALA A 161 5.65 -12.24 -3.17
C ALA A 161 4.22 -12.13 -3.71
N ALA A 162 3.30 -12.97 -3.23
CA ALA A 162 1.89 -12.88 -3.59
C ALA A 162 1.22 -11.61 -3.01
N LEU A 163 1.53 -11.25 -1.77
CA LEU A 163 1.07 -10.03 -1.11
C LEU A 163 1.60 -8.77 -1.82
N ALA A 164 2.84 -8.78 -2.29
CA ALA A 164 3.45 -7.66 -3.02
C ALA A 164 2.72 -7.31 -4.33
N LYS A 165 2.00 -8.28 -4.93
CA LYS A 165 1.19 -8.06 -6.15
C LYS A 165 -0.17 -7.41 -5.86
N ARG A 166 -0.62 -7.33 -4.60
CA ARG A 166 -1.92 -6.73 -4.24
C ARG A 166 -1.83 -5.22 -4.24
N ILE A 167 -2.90 -4.55 -4.68
CA ILE A 167 -3.02 -3.09 -4.55
C ILE A 167 -3.26 -2.72 -3.09
N ARG A 168 -2.44 -1.83 -2.53
CA ARG A 168 -2.51 -1.27 -1.18
C ARG A 168 -3.34 0.02 -1.23
N VAL A 169 -4.11 0.27 -0.18
CA VAL A 169 -4.93 1.49 -0.03
C VAL A 169 -4.29 2.50 0.93
N ASP A 170 -3.26 2.08 1.65
CA ASP A 170 -2.59 2.79 2.74
C ASP A 170 -1.22 3.34 2.36
N ALA A 171 -0.66 2.93 1.21
CA ALA A 171 0.67 3.34 0.77
C ALA A 171 0.78 3.38 -0.76
N ILE A 172 1.61 4.29 -1.27
CA ILE A 172 1.95 4.36 -2.70
C ILE A 172 2.79 3.13 -3.07
N GLN A 173 2.39 2.44 -4.13
CA GLN A 173 3.13 1.28 -4.65
C GLN A 173 3.85 1.60 -5.95
N ASN A 174 5.13 1.22 -6.01
CA ASN A 174 5.98 1.37 -7.20
C ASN A 174 5.76 0.22 -8.20
N PHE A 175 4.53 0.10 -8.70
CA PHE A 175 4.21 -0.80 -9.78
C PHE A 175 4.78 -0.31 -11.12
N SER A 176 5.20 -1.25 -11.96
CA SER A 176 5.46 -1.00 -13.38
C SER A 176 4.22 -0.45 -14.09
N ALA A 177 4.41 0.16 -15.26
CA ALA A 177 3.29 0.72 -16.03
C ALA A 177 2.23 -0.34 -16.38
N ALA A 178 2.65 -1.56 -16.71
CA ALA A 178 1.77 -2.69 -17.02
C ALA A 178 1.01 -3.21 -15.79
N GLU A 179 1.65 -3.26 -14.62
CA GLU A 179 0.99 -3.64 -13.36
C GLU A 179 -0.07 -2.62 -12.95
N LYS A 180 0.21 -1.33 -13.14
CA LYS A 180 -0.78 -0.25 -12.92
C LYS A 180 -1.98 -0.39 -13.86
N GLY A 181 -1.77 -0.84 -15.09
CA GLY A 181 -2.85 -1.13 -16.05
C GLY A 181 -3.80 -2.22 -15.54
N ARG A 182 -3.24 -3.40 -15.24
CA ARG A 182 -3.99 -4.53 -14.68
C ARG A 182 -4.71 -4.17 -13.38
N ALA A 183 -4.06 -3.40 -12.51
CA ALA A 183 -4.62 -2.95 -11.25
C ALA A 183 -5.92 -2.15 -11.44
N ARG A 184 -5.95 -1.20 -12.38
CA ARG A 184 -7.13 -0.40 -12.70
C ARG A 184 -8.26 -1.22 -13.32
N ALA A 185 -7.91 -2.17 -14.18
CA ALA A 185 -8.89 -3.09 -14.77
C ALA A 185 -9.56 -3.92 -13.66
N ASN A 186 -8.77 -4.53 -12.78
CA ASN A 186 -9.28 -5.34 -11.67
C ASN A 186 -10.14 -4.54 -10.68
N SER A 187 -9.80 -3.27 -10.43
CA SER A 187 -10.52 -2.43 -9.47
C SER A 187 -11.74 -1.72 -10.07
N GLY A 188 -12.03 -1.89 -11.36
CA GLY A 188 -13.15 -1.19 -12.04
C GLY A 188 -13.00 0.34 -12.08
N ALA A 189 -11.80 0.87 -11.81
CA ALA A 189 -11.57 2.32 -11.74
C ALA A 189 -11.73 3.03 -13.10
N GLY A 190 -11.86 2.28 -14.19
CA GLY A 190 -12.16 2.81 -15.51
C GLY A 190 -13.46 3.62 -15.59
N VAL A 191 -14.45 3.34 -14.72
CA VAL A 191 -15.76 4.01 -14.73
C VAL A 191 -15.69 5.50 -14.31
N LEU A 192 -14.76 5.88 -13.43
CA LEU A 192 -14.52 7.28 -13.05
C LEU A 192 -13.66 8.03 -14.08
N SER A 193 -13.25 7.34 -15.14
CA SER A 193 -12.17 7.73 -16.01
C SER A 193 -12.65 8.17 -17.39
N GLY A 194 -13.83 8.79 -17.52
CA GLY A 194 -14.32 9.32 -18.82
C GLY A 194 -13.31 10.24 -19.56
N TYR A 195 -12.31 10.76 -18.84
CA TYR A 195 -11.17 11.54 -19.36
C TYR A 195 -9.86 10.74 -19.56
N ARG A 196 -9.85 9.41 -19.37
CA ARG A 196 -8.67 8.55 -19.59
C ARG A 196 -8.32 8.51 -21.05
N ASN A 197 -9.31 8.09 -21.83
CA ASN A 197 -9.18 7.95 -23.26
C ASN A 197 -9.11 9.37 -23.83
N LYS A 198 -7.99 9.68 -24.47
CA LYS A 198 -7.77 10.99 -25.08
C LYS A 198 -8.47 11.14 -26.42
N ILE A 199 -9.00 10.05 -26.96
CA ILE A 199 -9.82 10.05 -28.16
C ILE A 199 -11.25 10.46 -27.82
N ILE A 200 -11.75 11.43 -28.59
CA ILE A 200 -13.14 11.87 -28.59
C ILE A 200 -13.85 11.17 -29.75
N ASN A 201 -15.11 10.80 -29.53
CA ASN A 201 -15.96 10.03 -30.43
C ASN A 201 -15.32 8.68 -30.79
N PHE A 202 -14.80 7.97 -29.78
CA PHE A 202 -14.03 6.74 -29.99
C PHE A 202 -14.87 5.55 -30.45
N ASN A 203 -16.16 5.55 -30.09
CA ASN A 203 -17.14 4.54 -30.51
C ASN A 203 -17.87 4.93 -31.79
N PHE A 204 -17.58 6.11 -32.38
CA PHE A 204 -18.28 6.62 -33.55
C PHE A 204 -19.80 6.73 -33.33
N ASP A 205 -20.23 7.18 -32.15
CA ASP A 205 -21.65 7.35 -31.84
C ASP A 205 -22.18 8.74 -32.29
N ILE A 206 -21.30 9.72 -32.43
CA ILE A 206 -21.66 11.11 -32.74
C ILE A 206 -21.37 11.44 -34.23
N TRP A 207 -22.42 11.85 -34.94
CA TRP A 207 -22.40 12.18 -36.39
C TRP A 207 -23.28 13.41 -36.67
N GLN A 208 -22.93 14.54 -36.05
CA GLN A 208 -23.67 15.80 -36.14
C GLN A 208 -23.60 16.44 -37.54
N ARG A 209 -22.54 16.17 -38.31
CA ARG A 209 -22.32 16.76 -39.64
C ARG A 209 -23.03 16.00 -40.76
N SER A 210 -22.64 14.75 -40.97
CA SER A 210 -23.18 13.86 -41.99
C SER A 210 -22.79 12.43 -41.66
N ASN A 211 -23.62 11.45 -42.05
CA ASN A 211 -23.31 10.02 -41.92
C ASN A 211 -22.34 9.50 -42.99
N THR A 212 -21.95 10.34 -43.95
CA THR A 212 -21.06 9.99 -45.06
C THR A 212 -20.23 11.19 -45.52
N GLN A 213 -19.01 10.93 -46.00
CA GLN A 213 -18.11 11.96 -46.50
C GLN A 213 -17.15 11.45 -47.59
N THR A 214 -17.22 12.07 -48.77
CA THR A 214 -16.25 11.86 -49.85
C THR A 214 -15.13 12.90 -49.86
N SER A 215 -15.41 14.16 -49.55
CA SER A 215 -14.44 15.27 -49.46
C SER A 215 -13.39 15.07 -48.37
N SER A 216 -12.27 15.81 -48.44
CA SER A 216 -11.28 15.85 -47.35
C SER A 216 -11.70 16.79 -46.21
N GLY A 217 -11.35 16.46 -44.96
CA GLY A 217 -11.58 17.32 -43.79
C GLY A 217 -12.55 16.73 -42.76
N TYR A 218 -13.20 17.58 -41.96
CA TYR A 218 -14.14 17.21 -40.91
C TYR A 218 -15.59 17.23 -41.43
N GLY A 219 -16.00 16.24 -42.24
CA GLY A 219 -17.34 16.18 -42.84
C GLY A 219 -18.24 15.06 -42.29
N SER A 220 -17.66 14.05 -41.65
CA SER A 220 -18.33 12.94 -40.97
C SER A 220 -17.43 12.41 -39.85
N ASP A 221 -17.92 11.46 -39.02
CA ASP A 221 -17.21 10.98 -37.82
C ASP A 221 -16.70 12.15 -36.96
N ASP A 222 -17.57 12.89 -36.26
CA ASP A 222 -17.20 14.10 -35.51
C ASP A 222 -15.89 13.95 -34.72
N ARG A 223 -15.03 14.97 -34.81
CA ARG A 223 -13.62 15.01 -34.34
C ARG A 223 -12.59 14.27 -35.17
N TRP A 224 -13.01 13.46 -36.15
CA TRP A 224 -12.10 12.78 -37.04
C TRP A 224 -11.90 13.55 -38.34
N ASN A 225 -10.65 13.88 -38.64
CA ASN A 225 -10.27 14.45 -39.92
C ASN A 225 -10.10 13.31 -40.93
N ASN A 226 -10.92 13.33 -41.96
CA ASN A 226 -10.98 12.31 -42.99
C ASN A 226 -10.31 12.85 -44.26
N GLN A 227 -9.04 12.53 -44.48
CA GLN A 227 -8.22 13.15 -45.53
C GLN A 227 -7.91 12.18 -46.67
N HIS A 228 -7.95 12.70 -47.90
CA HIS A 228 -7.36 12.09 -49.08
C HIS A 228 -6.68 13.14 -49.96
N ILE A 229 -5.70 12.70 -50.74
CA ILE A 229 -5.06 13.47 -51.81
C ILE A 229 -4.85 12.51 -52.99
N GLY A 230 -5.28 12.90 -54.19
CA GLY A 230 -5.11 12.14 -55.44
C GLY A 230 -5.93 10.84 -55.56
N THR A 231 -5.92 10.00 -54.52
CA THR A 231 -6.78 8.83 -54.31
C THR A 231 -8.21 9.27 -53.93
N THR A 232 -9.26 8.50 -54.25
CA THR A 232 -10.61 8.80 -53.77
C THR A 232 -11.02 7.94 -52.58
N LYS A 233 -11.98 8.45 -51.80
CA LYS A 233 -12.51 7.73 -50.64
C LYS A 233 -14.00 8.01 -50.38
N THR A 234 -14.61 7.11 -49.62
CA THR A 234 -15.91 7.32 -48.97
C THR A 234 -15.82 6.85 -47.53
N HIS A 235 -16.01 7.77 -46.57
CA HIS A 235 -16.29 7.38 -45.19
C HIS A 235 -17.78 7.27 -44.97
N SER A 236 -18.21 6.30 -44.16
CA SER A 236 -19.62 6.15 -43.80
C SER A 236 -19.83 5.50 -42.44
N ARG A 237 -20.91 5.88 -41.77
CA ARG A 237 -21.38 5.21 -40.56
C ARG A 237 -21.93 3.85 -40.91
N GLN A 238 -21.48 2.83 -40.20
CA GLN A 238 -22.06 1.51 -40.24
C GLN A 238 -22.60 1.14 -38.86
N ASN A 239 -23.51 0.17 -38.83
CA ASN A 239 -24.11 -0.31 -37.59
C ASN A 239 -23.53 -1.67 -37.24
N PHE A 240 -23.23 -1.85 -35.97
CA PHE A 240 -23.09 -3.18 -35.41
C PHE A 240 -24.46 -3.86 -35.28
N ALA A 241 -24.48 -5.18 -35.36
CA ALA A 241 -25.67 -5.94 -34.98
C ALA A 241 -25.85 -5.88 -33.46
N LEU A 242 -27.10 -5.82 -33.00
CA LEU A 242 -27.43 -5.89 -31.57
C LEU A 242 -26.88 -7.21 -30.97
N GLY A 243 -26.29 -7.13 -29.78
CA GLY A 243 -25.70 -8.29 -29.10
C GLY A 243 -24.38 -8.80 -29.70
N GLN A 244 -23.71 -8.04 -30.58
CA GLN A 244 -22.38 -8.42 -31.07
C GLN A 244 -21.36 -8.46 -29.91
N ALA A 245 -20.41 -9.39 -29.99
CA ALA A 245 -19.37 -9.58 -28.97
C ALA A 245 -17.94 -9.44 -29.51
N ASP A 246 -17.78 -9.15 -30.80
CA ASP A 246 -16.46 -9.02 -31.45
C ASP A 246 -15.70 -7.78 -30.94
N VAL A 247 -16.43 -6.70 -30.66
CA VAL A 247 -15.90 -5.45 -30.11
C VAL A 247 -16.49 -5.23 -28.70
N PRO A 248 -15.67 -5.07 -27.65
CA PRO A 248 -16.14 -4.92 -26.28
C PRO A 248 -17.12 -3.77 -26.10
N GLY A 249 -17.96 -3.87 -25.06
CA GLY A 249 -18.86 -2.79 -24.62
C GLY A 249 -19.92 -2.37 -25.65
N GLU A 250 -20.34 -3.31 -26.50
CA GLU A 250 -21.49 -3.22 -27.40
C GLU A 250 -21.67 -1.86 -28.11
N PRO A 251 -20.64 -1.35 -28.83
CA PRO A 251 -20.81 -0.13 -29.63
C PRO A 251 -21.92 -0.30 -30.66
N ALA A 252 -22.72 0.75 -30.87
CA ALA A 252 -23.79 0.76 -31.86
C ALA A 252 -23.24 0.93 -33.29
N HIS A 253 -22.10 1.62 -33.43
CA HIS A 253 -21.58 2.08 -34.71
C HIS A 253 -20.08 1.81 -34.88
N PHE A 254 -19.66 1.82 -36.14
CA PHE A 254 -18.25 1.86 -36.53
C PHE A 254 -18.05 2.73 -37.77
N SER A 255 -16.82 3.18 -37.97
CA SER A 255 -16.44 3.98 -39.14
C SER A 255 -15.91 3.07 -40.24
N ARG A 256 -16.53 3.14 -41.41
CA ARG A 256 -16.05 2.49 -42.64
C ARG A 256 -15.33 3.50 -43.52
N THR A 257 -14.21 3.09 -44.10
CA THR A 257 -13.47 3.84 -45.12
C THR A 257 -13.29 2.97 -46.36
N VAL A 258 -13.95 3.34 -47.46
CA VAL A 258 -13.73 2.72 -48.77
C VAL A 258 -12.72 3.57 -49.53
N VAL A 259 -11.61 2.98 -49.94
CA VAL A 259 -10.52 3.64 -50.66
C VAL A 259 -10.42 3.09 -52.09
N THR A 260 -10.40 3.99 -53.07
CA THR A 260 -10.04 3.67 -54.47
C THR A 260 -8.73 4.36 -54.80
N SER A 261 -7.63 3.65 -54.56
CA SER A 261 -6.27 4.15 -54.72
C SER A 261 -5.93 4.45 -56.18
N VAL A 262 -5.20 5.55 -56.37
CA VAL A 262 -4.62 5.96 -57.66
C VAL A 262 -3.11 6.11 -57.48
N ALA A 263 -2.31 5.53 -58.37
CA ALA A 263 -0.85 5.61 -58.29
C ALA A 263 -0.36 7.08 -58.30
N GLY A 264 0.50 7.43 -57.35
CA GLY A 264 1.08 8.77 -57.23
C GLY A 264 1.86 8.93 -55.93
N ALA A 265 3.09 9.44 -56.01
CA ALA A 265 3.99 9.56 -54.85
C ALA A 265 3.39 10.40 -53.71
N GLY A 266 2.62 11.44 -54.05
CA GLY A 266 1.96 12.34 -53.09
C GLY A 266 0.51 11.95 -52.74
N ASN A 267 0.02 10.81 -53.20
CA ASN A 267 -1.36 10.39 -52.96
C ASN A 267 -1.50 9.72 -51.59
N LEU A 268 -2.67 9.87 -50.96
CA LEU A 268 -2.95 9.25 -49.66
C LEU A 268 -4.45 9.09 -49.40
N CYS A 269 -4.78 8.20 -48.46
CA CYS A 269 -6.01 8.21 -47.69
C CYS A 269 -5.71 7.90 -46.22
N ARG A 270 -6.16 8.76 -45.31
CA ARG A 270 -5.98 8.59 -43.87
C ARG A 270 -7.15 9.16 -43.07
N LYS A 271 -7.31 8.64 -41.86
CA LYS A 271 -8.15 9.22 -40.82
C LYS A 271 -7.24 9.72 -39.69
N ALA A 272 -7.45 10.93 -39.20
CA ALA A 272 -6.64 11.54 -38.16
C ALA A 272 -7.49 12.10 -37.01
N HIS A 273 -6.94 12.05 -35.80
CA HIS A 273 -7.53 12.65 -34.60
C HIS A 273 -6.53 13.61 -33.98
N ARG A 274 -6.90 14.88 -33.85
CA ARG A 274 -6.06 15.89 -33.20
C ARG A 274 -6.51 16.02 -31.75
N ILE A 275 -5.69 15.57 -30.83
CA ILE A 275 -5.90 15.65 -29.39
C ILE A 275 -5.34 16.99 -28.91
N GLU A 276 -6.15 17.74 -28.17
CA GLU A 276 -5.83 19.10 -27.74
C GLU A 276 -4.51 19.15 -26.96
N SER A 277 -3.66 20.08 -27.36
CA SER A 277 -2.33 20.35 -26.83
C SER A 277 -1.28 19.24 -26.96
N VAL A 278 -0.08 19.65 -27.38
CA VAL A 278 1.11 18.78 -27.44
C VAL A 278 1.58 18.33 -26.05
N ARG A 279 1.08 18.98 -24.99
CA ARG A 279 1.32 18.63 -23.59
C ARG A 279 0.65 17.31 -23.19
N THR A 280 -0.39 16.91 -23.93
CA THR A 280 -1.11 15.68 -23.63
C THR A 280 -0.17 14.49 -23.70
N LEU A 281 0.00 13.82 -22.55
CA LEU A 281 0.86 12.65 -22.36
C LEU A 281 2.36 12.86 -22.70
N ALA A 282 2.84 14.10 -22.81
CA ALA A 282 4.24 14.38 -23.14
C ALA A 282 5.20 13.75 -22.12
N GLY A 283 6.23 13.05 -22.62
CA GLY A 283 7.22 12.35 -21.80
C GLY A 283 6.70 11.09 -21.09
N LYS A 284 5.51 10.60 -21.44
CA LYS A 284 4.89 9.43 -20.82
C LYS A 284 4.80 8.26 -21.79
N ARG A 285 4.76 7.04 -21.24
CA ARG A 285 4.34 5.84 -21.97
C ARG A 285 2.82 5.89 -22.19
N ALA A 286 2.35 5.44 -23.34
CA ALA A 286 0.94 5.36 -23.71
C ALA A 286 0.65 4.11 -24.53
N THR A 287 -0.62 3.73 -24.60
CA THR A 287 -1.11 2.65 -25.46
C THR A 287 -2.23 3.18 -26.34
N LEU A 288 -2.05 3.06 -27.65
CA LEU A 288 -3.12 3.15 -28.62
C LEU A 288 -3.75 1.75 -28.78
N THR A 289 -5.05 1.65 -28.59
CA THR A 289 -5.82 0.42 -28.80
C THR A 289 -6.95 0.71 -29.78
N PHE A 290 -7.19 -0.18 -30.74
CA PHE A 290 -8.36 -0.06 -31.61
C PHE A 290 -8.74 -1.42 -32.18
N TYR A 291 -10.00 -1.53 -32.61
CA TYR A 291 -10.49 -2.69 -33.35
C TYR A 291 -10.53 -2.34 -34.83
N ALA A 292 -10.03 -3.24 -35.67
CA ALA A 292 -10.07 -3.05 -37.11
C ALA A 292 -10.30 -4.36 -37.87
N LYS A 293 -10.82 -4.22 -39.08
CA LYS A 293 -10.86 -5.26 -40.10
C LYS A 293 -10.84 -4.63 -41.49
N ALA A 294 -10.57 -5.43 -42.51
CA ALA A 294 -10.63 -5.03 -43.90
C ALA A 294 -11.37 -6.05 -44.77
N ASP A 295 -11.66 -5.69 -46.02
CA ASP A 295 -12.28 -6.60 -47.00
C ASP A 295 -11.38 -7.77 -47.44
N ALA A 296 -10.06 -7.64 -47.25
CA ALA A 296 -9.07 -8.70 -47.39
C ALA A 296 -7.93 -8.48 -46.38
N ALA A 297 -7.06 -9.46 -46.20
CA ALA A 297 -5.83 -9.27 -45.41
C ALA A 297 -5.00 -8.13 -46.05
N LYS A 298 -4.79 -7.05 -45.29
CA LYS A 298 -4.15 -5.81 -45.75
C LYS A 298 -3.30 -5.24 -44.63
N ASN A 299 -2.36 -4.37 -44.98
CA ASN A 299 -1.68 -3.56 -43.98
C ASN A 299 -2.40 -2.22 -43.85
N ILE A 300 -2.44 -1.67 -42.65
CA ILE A 300 -2.65 -0.23 -42.41
C ILE A 300 -1.39 0.31 -41.75
N ALA A 301 -1.20 1.63 -41.71
CA ALA A 301 -0.15 2.23 -40.90
C ALA A 301 -0.72 3.15 -39.83
N VAL A 302 -0.06 3.17 -38.68
CA VAL A 302 -0.35 4.08 -37.59
C VAL A 302 0.83 5.01 -37.40
N GLU A 303 0.54 6.27 -37.12
CA GLU A 303 1.51 7.28 -36.76
C GLU A 303 0.98 8.13 -35.62
N MET A 304 1.87 8.44 -34.68
CA MET A 304 1.67 9.55 -33.75
C MET A 304 2.55 10.73 -34.14
N ALA A 305 2.09 11.93 -33.80
CA ALA A 305 2.89 13.12 -33.99
C ALA A 305 2.63 14.19 -32.94
N GLN A 306 3.65 14.98 -32.67
CA GLN A 306 3.56 16.21 -31.90
C GLN A 306 3.57 17.39 -32.86
N ASP A 307 2.46 18.11 -32.89
CA ASP A 307 2.29 19.36 -33.60
C ASP A 307 2.40 20.51 -32.60
N PHE A 308 3.41 21.36 -32.74
CA PHE A 308 3.61 22.50 -31.86
C PHE A 308 2.81 23.73 -32.29
N GLY A 309 1.95 23.61 -33.31
CA GLY A 309 1.14 24.69 -33.85
C GLY A 309 1.91 25.51 -34.87
N GLY A 310 1.49 26.76 -35.05
CA GLY A 310 2.09 27.70 -35.99
C GLY A 310 1.98 29.15 -35.50
N GLY A 311 2.48 30.08 -36.31
CA GLY A 311 2.61 31.49 -35.93
C GLY A 311 3.81 31.74 -35.00
N GLY A 312 4.51 32.85 -35.22
CA GLY A 312 5.76 33.15 -34.51
C GLY A 312 6.87 32.11 -34.79
N SER A 313 7.76 31.93 -33.82
CA SER A 313 8.76 30.85 -33.82
C SER A 313 8.22 29.64 -33.07
N PHE A 314 8.27 28.46 -33.68
CA PHE A 314 7.74 27.21 -33.12
C PHE A 314 8.61 26.01 -33.50
N SER A 315 8.51 24.95 -32.71
CA SER A 315 9.23 23.70 -33.00
C SER A 315 8.59 22.94 -34.19
N PRO A 316 9.38 22.28 -35.04
CA PRO A 316 8.85 21.51 -36.16
C PRO A 316 7.93 20.36 -35.73
N TYR A 317 7.01 20.00 -36.63
CA TYR A 317 6.17 18.80 -36.50
C TYR A 317 7.05 17.55 -36.34
N ASN A 318 6.76 16.75 -35.31
CA ASN A 318 7.59 15.61 -34.92
C ASN A 318 6.78 14.31 -34.99
N THR A 319 7.15 13.40 -35.89
CA THR A 319 6.49 12.11 -36.10
C THR A 319 7.21 11.00 -35.35
N PHE A 320 6.46 10.09 -34.70
CA PHE A 320 7.03 9.00 -33.92
C PHE A 320 6.07 7.81 -33.86
N SER A 321 6.58 6.65 -33.42
CA SER A 321 5.82 5.40 -33.34
C SER A 321 5.11 5.02 -34.65
N VAL A 322 5.80 5.25 -35.77
CA VAL A 322 5.34 4.91 -37.11
C VAL A 322 5.48 3.40 -37.32
N THR A 323 4.38 2.70 -37.55
CA THR A 323 4.39 1.24 -37.76
C THR A 323 3.28 0.81 -38.71
N THR A 324 3.51 -0.28 -39.43
CA THR A 324 2.47 -1.01 -40.16
C THR A 324 1.83 -2.06 -39.27
N ILE A 325 0.56 -2.34 -39.52
CA ILE A 325 -0.25 -3.32 -38.78
C ILE A 325 -1.00 -4.15 -39.82
N ALA A 326 -0.83 -5.47 -39.75
CA ALA A 326 -1.55 -6.41 -40.62
C ALA A 326 -2.98 -6.60 -40.09
N VAL A 327 -3.95 -6.02 -40.79
CA VAL A 327 -5.38 -6.19 -40.50
C VAL A 327 -5.96 -7.39 -41.22
N THR A 328 -6.86 -8.10 -40.53
CA THR A 328 -7.52 -9.30 -41.06
C THR A 328 -8.93 -8.98 -41.56
N THR A 329 -9.66 -9.98 -42.03
CA THR A 329 -11.07 -9.84 -42.43
C THR A 329 -12.06 -9.87 -41.27
N GLN A 330 -11.58 -10.16 -40.06
CA GLN A 330 -12.39 -10.23 -38.84
C GLN A 330 -12.01 -9.11 -37.88
N TRP A 331 -12.97 -8.66 -37.08
CA TRP A 331 -12.71 -7.68 -36.03
C TRP A 331 -11.65 -8.21 -35.08
N THR A 332 -10.51 -7.53 -35.06
CA THR A 332 -9.37 -7.89 -34.23
C THR A 332 -8.90 -6.66 -33.47
N ARG A 333 -8.51 -6.85 -32.21
CA ARG A 333 -7.89 -5.81 -31.40
C ARG A 333 -6.43 -5.64 -31.78
N TYR A 334 -6.00 -4.39 -31.92
CA TYR A 334 -4.60 -4.02 -32.14
C TYR A 334 -4.16 -3.04 -31.05
N ASP A 335 -3.01 -3.33 -30.44
CA ASP A 335 -2.37 -2.47 -29.44
C ASP A 335 -1.01 -1.99 -29.94
N VAL A 336 -0.81 -0.69 -29.89
CA VAL A 336 0.49 -0.04 -30.15
C VAL A 336 0.93 0.63 -28.85
N VAL A 337 1.88 0.02 -28.17
CA VAL A 337 2.49 0.60 -26.96
C VAL A 337 3.65 1.48 -27.38
N MET A 338 3.64 2.73 -26.92
CA MET A 338 4.58 3.75 -27.37
C MET A 338 5.05 4.66 -26.23
N ASP A 339 6.23 5.26 -26.39
CA ASP A 339 6.70 6.34 -25.53
C ASP A 339 6.50 7.67 -26.26
N ILE A 340 5.74 8.59 -25.65
CA ILE A 340 5.48 9.91 -26.22
C ILE A 340 6.67 10.82 -25.89
N PRO A 341 7.32 11.44 -26.89
CA PRO A 341 8.53 12.23 -26.67
C PRO A 341 8.32 13.37 -25.66
N SER A 342 9.37 13.66 -24.90
CA SER A 342 9.41 14.86 -24.05
C SER A 342 9.36 16.12 -24.89
N ILE A 343 8.65 17.14 -24.38
CA ILE A 343 8.57 18.48 -24.99
C ILE A 343 9.53 19.48 -24.33
N ALA A 344 10.42 19.03 -23.44
CA ALA A 344 11.42 19.89 -22.83
C ALA A 344 12.31 20.55 -23.91
N GLY A 345 12.46 21.88 -23.84
CA GLY A 345 13.22 22.65 -24.83
C GLY A 345 12.48 22.88 -26.17
N LYS A 346 11.22 22.47 -26.31
CA LYS A 346 10.39 22.78 -27.48
C LYS A 346 9.63 24.10 -27.28
N THR A 347 9.28 24.73 -28.40
CA THR A 347 8.58 26.03 -28.44
C THR A 347 7.21 25.85 -29.10
N LEU A 348 6.16 26.32 -28.43
CA LEU A 348 4.81 26.37 -28.98
C LEU A 348 4.65 27.57 -29.93
N GLY A 349 3.91 27.36 -31.01
CA GLY A 349 3.41 28.45 -31.85
C GLY A 349 2.35 29.29 -31.14
N THR A 350 2.08 30.46 -31.69
CA THR A 350 1.17 31.45 -31.10
C THR A 350 -0.28 31.31 -31.55
N ASN A 351 -0.58 30.42 -32.50
CA ASN A 351 -1.94 30.25 -33.03
C ASN A 351 -2.85 29.34 -32.20
N GLY A 352 -2.34 28.73 -31.11
CA GLY A 352 -3.13 27.85 -30.23
C GLY A 352 -3.54 26.52 -30.88
N MET A 353 -2.89 26.10 -31.97
CA MET A 353 -3.21 24.88 -32.71
C MET A 353 -2.32 23.70 -32.35
N ASP A 354 -1.60 23.74 -31.22
CA ASP A 354 -0.76 22.64 -30.79
C ASP A 354 -1.60 21.40 -30.45
N ALA A 355 -1.08 20.22 -30.80
CA ALA A 355 -1.80 18.97 -30.65
C ALA A 355 -0.86 17.77 -30.54
N LEU A 356 -1.33 16.75 -29.82
CA LEU A 356 -0.90 15.37 -30.06
C LEU A 356 -1.81 14.80 -31.15
N ALA A 357 -1.27 14.29 -32.25
CA ALA A 357 -2.05 13.80 -33.37
C ALA A 357 -1.88 12.28 -33.54
N LEU A 358 -2.99 11.58 -33.73
CA LEU A 358 -3.06 10.22 -34.22
C LEU A 358 -3.39 10.25 -35.72
N SER A 359 -2.72 9.43 -36.52
CA SER A 359 -3.10 9.16 -37.92
C SER A 359 -3.14 7.66 -38.17
N ILE A 360 -4.23 7.21 -38.78
CA ILE A 360 -4.40 5.84 -39.30
C ILE A 360 -4.48 5.95 -40.82
N TRP A 361 -3.51 5.36 -41.49
CA TRP A 361 -3.31 5.42 -42.93
C TRP A 361 -3.81 4.14 -43.60
N PHE A 362 -4.62 4.31 -44.63
CA PHE A 362 -5.18 3.23 -45.43
C PHE A 362 -4.50 3.11 -46.78
N ASP A 363 -4.03 4.23 -47.32
CA ASP A 363 -3.34 4.35 -48.61
C ASP A 363 -2.27 5.43 -48.50
N ALA A 364 -1.06 5.17 -49.00
CA ALA A 364 0.02 6.15 -48.98
C ALA A 364 1.03 5.94 -50.11
N GLY A 365 1.24 6.98 -50.92
CA GLY A 365 2.31 7.07 -51.88
C GLY A 365 3.69 7.20 -51.23
N SER A 366 4.75 7.05 -52.04
CA SER A 366 6.14 6.97 -51.58
C SER A 366 6.65 8.23 -50.86
N SER A 367 6.06 9.41 -51.08
CA SER A 367 6.40 10.64 -50.35
C SER A 367 6.09 10.54 -48.85
N TYR A 368 5.25 9.58 -48.44
CA TYR A 368 4.86 9.36 -47.05
C TYR A 368 5.52 8.14 -46.41
N ASN A 369 6.48 7.47 -47.06
CA ASN A 369 7.11 6.24 -46.54
C ASN A 369 7.67 6.40 -45.12
N ALA A 370 8.26 7.55 -44.80
CA ALA A 370 8.78 7.87 -43.48
C ALA A 370 7.69 7.98 -42.39
N ARG A 371 6.44 8.25 -42.79
CA ARG A 371 5.25 8.41 -41.93
C ARG A 371 4.35 7.18 -41.89
N THR A 372 4.59 6.21 -42.76
CA THR A 372 3.72 5.04 -42.92
C THR A 372 4.46 3.71 -42.85
N ASN A 373 5.76 3.72 -42.53
CA ASN A 373 6.61 2.53 -42.53
C ASN A 373 6.45 1.74 -43.85
N ASN A 374 6.55 2.48 -44.97
CA ASN A 374 6.44 1.93 -46.33
C ASN A 374 5.11 1.18 -46.59
N LEU A 375 3.98 1.69 -46.08
CA LEU A 375 2.65 1.09 -46.29
C LEU A 375 2.35 0.79 -47.77
N GLY A 376 2.69 1.73 -48.65
CA GLY A 376 2.38 1.66 -50.07
C GLY A 376 0.92 2.00 -50.38
N GLN A 377 0.62 1.97 -51.68
CA GLN A 377 -0.68 2.37 -52.19
C GLN A 377 -1.60 1.17 -52.36
N GLN A 378 -2.87 1.30 -51.94
CA GLN A 378 -3.83 0.20 -51.99
C GLN A 378 -5.29 0.67 -51.95
N SER A 379 -6.13 -0.05 -52.70
CA SER A 379 -7.59 0.05 -52.57
C SER A 379 -8.10 -0.95 -51.55
N GLY A 380 -9.24 -0.67 -50.96
CA GLY A 380 -9.91 -1.58 -50.03
C GLY A 380 -10.96 -0.89 -49.18
N THR A 381 -11.73 -1.71 -48.48
CA THR A 381 -12.66 -1.28 -47.44
C THR A 381 -12.05 -1.58 -46.08
N PHE A 382 -11.94 -0.57 -45.23
CA PHE A 382 -11.36 -0.65 -43.90
C PHE A 382 -12.40 -0.19 -42.87
N ASP A 383 -12.64 -1.01 -41.86
CA ASP A 383 -13.56 -0.72 -40.77
C ASP A 383 -12.76 -0.54 -39.48
N ILE A 384 -13.04 0.52 -38.72
CA ILE A 384 -12.42 0.81 -37.42
C ILE A 384 -13.48 1.04 -36.36
N ALA A 385 -13.26 0.50 -35.16
CA ALA A 385 -14.12 0.67 -34.00
C ALA A 385 -13.29 0.87 -32.71
N ARG A 386 -13.93 1.49 -31.71
CA ARG A 386 -13.49 1.54 -30.30
C ARG A 386 -12.03 1.97 -30.11
N VAL A 387 -11.70 3.18 -30.56
CA VAL A 387 -10.31 3.69 -30.56
C VAL A 387 -9.94 4.34 -29.21
N SER A 388 -8.87 3.87 -28.58
CA SER A 388 -8.41 4.37 -27.29
C SER A 388 -6.97 4.84 -27.35
N LEU A 389 -6.68 5.98 -26.71
CA LEU A 389 -5.32 6.37 -26.36
C LEU A 389 -5.27 6.67 -24.86
N VAL A 390 -4.51 5.87 -24.11
CA VAL A 390 -4.43 5.96 -22.66
C VAL A 390 -3.00 5.96 -22.15
N GLU A 391 -2.78 6.57 -20.98
CA GLU A 391 -1.50 6.57 -20.29
C GLU A 391 -1.12 5.17 -19.76
N GLY A 392 0.15 4.81 -19.94
CA GLY A 392 0.75 3.54 -19.52
C GLY A 392 0.63 2.43 -20.57
N ASP A 393 1.04 1.23 -20.17
CA ASP A 393 0.83 0.01 -20.93
C ASP A 393 -0.53 -0.59 -20.56
N ALA A 394 -1.49 -0.52 -21.48
CA ALA A 394 -2.86 -0.99 -21.32
C ALA A 394 -3.15 -2.25 -22.18
N SER A 395 -2.12 -2.89 -22.74
CA SER A 395 -2.27 -4.10 -23.56
C SER A 395 -2.97 -5.25 -22.83
N ALA A 396 -2.86 -5.31 -21.51
CA ALA A 396 -3.48 -6.34 -20.66
C ALA A 396 -4.86 -5.94 -20.10
N GLU A 397 -5.37 -4.74 -20.40
CA GLU A 397 -6.73 -4.33 -20.01
C GLU A 397 -7.71 -4.74 -21.11
N ASP A 398 -8.86 -5.35 -20.78
CA ASP A 398 -9.81 -5.88 -21.77
C ASP A 398 -10.41 -4.76 -22.66
N ASP A 399 -10.73 -3.62 -22.05
CA ASP A 399 -11.26 -2.45 -22.74
C ASP A 399 -10.62 -1.15 -22.22
N PRO A 400 -9.46 -0.76 -22.78
CA PRO A 400 -8.78 0.46 -22.38
C PRO A 400 -9.59 1.74 -22.65
N ALA A 401 -10.53 1.70 -23.59
CA ALA A 401 -11.39 2.85 -23.91
C ALA A 401 -12.32 3.18 -22.75
N GLY A 402 -12.86 2.13 -22.10
CA GLY A 402 -13.83 2.23 -21.02
C GLY A 402 -15.16 2.82 -21.48
N PRO A 403 -16.18 2.85 -20.60
CA PRO A 403 -17.44 3.49 -20.90
C PRO A 403 -17.30 5.02 -20.82
N ARG A 404 -17.92 5.73 -21.77
CA ARG A 404 -18.22 7.16 -21.66
C ARG A 404 -19.70 7.38 -21.93
N HIS A 405 -20.38 8.12 -21.06
CA HIS A 405 -21.79 8.43 -21.25
C HIS A 405 -22.00 9.24 -22.54
N ILE A 406 -23.04 8.93 -23.30
CA ILE A 406 -23.27 9.54 -24.62
C ILE A 406 -23.38 11.07 -24.58
N GLN A 407 -23.98 11.65 -23.53
CA GLN A 407 -24.03 13.11 -23.37
C GLN A 407 -22.66 13.73 -23.11
N GLN A 408 -21.76 13.00 -22.42
CA GLN A 408 -20.39 13.47 -22.22
C GLN A 408 -19.63 13.43 -23.55
N GLU A 409 -19.80 12.37 -24.34
CA GLU A 409 -19.20 12.27 -25.68
C GLU A 409 -19.70 13.38 -26.62
N LEU A 410 -21.02 13.63 -26.63
CA LEU A 410 -21.63 14.70 -27.39
C LEU A 410 -21.10 16.07 -26.95
N SER A 411 -20.97 16.32 -25.65
CA SER A 411 -20.42 17.58 -25.12
C SER A 411 -18.97 17.79 -25.56
N LEU A 412 -18.15 16.73 -25.57
CA LEU A 412 -16.77 16.79 -26.06
C LEU A 412 -16.70 17.05 -27.57
N CYS A 413 -17.61 16.48 -28.36
CA CYS A 413 -17.73 16.78 -29.79
C CYS A 413 -18.20 18.21 -30.03
N GLN A 414 -19.20 18.67 -29.27
CA GLN A 414 -19.80 20.00 -29.37
C GLN A 414 -18.85 21.14 -29.03
N ARG A 415 -17.76 20.88 -28.29
CA ARG A 415 -16.66 21.83 -28.09
C ARG A 415 -15.98 22.21 -29.41
N TYR A 416 -16.04 21.34 -30.42
CA TYR A 416 -15.39 21.54 -31.73
C TYR A 416 -16.41 21.82 -32.82
N PHE A 417 -17.59 21.21 -32.74
CA PHE A 417 -18.66 21.47 -33.68
C PHE A 417 -20.04 21.26 -33.10
N CYS A 418 -20.91 22.25 -33.28
CA CYS A 418 -22.30 22.12 -32.92
C CYS A 418 -23.21 22.60 -34.04
N VAL A 419 -24.39 21.98 -34.10
CA VAL A 419 -25.53 22.49 -34.86
C VAL A 419 -26.50 23.06 -33.86
N ILE A 420 -26.90 24.32 -34.05
CA ILE A 420 -27.97 24.93 -33.28
C ILE A 420 -29.17 25.15 -34.20
N PHE A 421 -30.30 24.58 -33.81
CA PHE A 421 -31.60 24.90 -34.38
C PHE A 421 -32.27 25.92 -33.47
N ASN A 422 -32.70 27.05 -34.03
CA ASN A 422 -33.35 28.11 -33.28
C ASN A 422 -34.56 28.63 -34.05
N GLY A 423 -35.64 28.90 -33.32
CA GLY A 423 -36.72 29.76 -33.77
C GLY A 423 -36.39 31.21 -33.41
N LEU A 424 -36.53 32.13 -34.35
CA LEU A 424 -36.23 33.55 -34.16
C LEU A 424 -37.49 34.40 -34.33
N GLN A 425 -38.05 34.89 -33.22
CA GLN A 425 -39.25 35.73 -33.19
C GLN A 425 -38.94 37.15 -32.71
N SER A 426 -39.53 38.15 -33.36
CA SER A 426 -39.60 39.50 -32.79
C SER A 426 -40.96 40.16 -33.06
N GLY A 427 -41.49 40.83 -32.04
CA GLY A 427 -42.72 41.63 -32.15
C GLY A 427 -42.50 43.03 -32.72
N GLY A 428 -41.26 43.52 -32.77
CA GLY A 428 -40.91 44.87 -33.25
C GLY A 428 -40.58 44.88 -34.73
N VAL A 429 -41.25 45.73 -35.51
CA VAL A 429 -40.90 45.98 -36.92
C VAL A 429 -39.54 46.70 -36.99
N GLY A 430 -38.67 46.22 -37.87
CA GLY A 430 -37.31 46.74 -38.03
C GLY A 430 -36.23 45.67 -37.81
N THR A 431 -35.00 46.15 -37.61
CA THR A 431 -33.83 45.29 -37.42
C THR A 431 -33.66 44.93 -35.95
N ASN A 432 -33.73 43.64 -35.64
CA ASN A 432 -33.66 43.10 -34.29
C ASN A 432 -32.48 42.13 -34.14
N MET A 433 -32.01 41.97 -32.90
CA MET A 433 -30.95 41.04 -32.54
C MET A 433 -31.49 39.89 -31.71
N ALA A 434 -31.03 38.68 -32.02
CA ALA A 434 -31.32 37.49 -31.23
C ALA A 434 -30.05 36.81 -30.75
N TYR A 435 -29.96 36.57 -29.45
CA TYR A 435 -28.84 35.89 -28.82
C TYR A 435 -28.99 34.38 -28.90
N TYR A 436 -27.90 33.67 -29.19
CA TYR A 436 -27.82 32.23 -29.06
C TYR A 436 -26.60 31.85 -28.22
N ARG A 437 -26.71 30.71 -27.53
CA ARG A 437 -25.66 30.16 -26.69
C ARG A 437 -25.26 28.77 -27.21
N PHE A 438 -23.97 28.48 -27.21
CA PHE A 438 -23.51 27.13 -27.49
C PHE A 438 -23.85 26.17 -26.35
N PRO A 439 -24.15 24.87 -26.66
CA PRO A 439 -24.37 23.85 -25.63
C PRO A 439 -23.19 23.74 -24.66
N VAL A 440 -21.98 23.92 -25.18
CA VAL A 440 -20.72 24.00 -24.43
C VAL A 440 -19.85 25.13 -24.99
N PRO A 441 -18.94 25.72 -24.20
CA PRO A 441 -17.94 26.63 -24.74
C PRO A 441 -17.09 25.94 -25.82
N MET A 442 -17.03 26.56 -26.99
CA MET A 442 -16.21 26.11 -28.12
C MET A 442 -14.73 26.21 -27.78
N ARG A 443 -13.90 25.35 -28.40
CA ARG A 443 -12.44 25.34 -28.23
C ARG A 443 -11.82 26.69 -28.62
N ALA A 444 -12.26 27.24 -29.74
CA ALA A 444 -11.79 28.49 -30.32
C ALA A 444 -13.01 29.26 -30.87
N THR A 445 -12.79 30.49 -31.31
CA THR A 445 -13.82 31.24 -32.05
C THR A 445 -14.25 30.46 -33.28
N PRO A 446 -15.51 30.01 -33.36
CA PRO A 446 -15.93 29.13 -34.45
C PRO A 446 -16.18 29.92 -35.73
N SER A 447 -15.97 29.27 -36.87
CA SER A 447 -16.58 29.69 -38.13
C SER A 447 -18.08 29.33 -38.11
N LEU A 448 -18.90 30.09 -38.83
CA LEU A 448 -20.35 29.89 -38.88
C LEU A 448 -20.82 29.79 -40.33
N THR A 449 -21.51 28.69 -40.63
CA THR A 449 -22.32 28.53 -41.84
C THR A 449 -23.79 28.49 -41.46
N VAL A 450 -24.61 29.30 -42.12
CA VAL A 450 -26.05 29.37 -41.87
C VAL A 450 -26.78 28.63 -42.99
N ALA A 451 -27.70 27.73 -42.63
CA ALA A 451 -28.67 27.18 -43.58
C ALA A 451 -30.10 27.52 -43.13
N ASN A 452 -30.87 28.12 -44.04
CA ASN A 452 -32.31 28.32 -43.85
C ASN A 452 -33.06 27.11 -44.42
N ASN A 453 -33.68 26.32 -43.55
CA ASN A 453 -34.47 25.15 -43.94
C ASN A 453 -35.96 25.27 -43.56
N GLY A 454 -36.41 26.46 -43.12
CA GLY A 454 -37.75 26.64 -42.57
C GLY A 454 -38.55 27.80 -43.18
N THR A 455 -39.69 28.06 -42.57
CA THR A 455 -40.65 29.08 -42.99
C THR A 455 -40.29 30.44 -42.36
N SER A 456 -40.61 31.52 -43.07
CA SER A 456 -40.50 32.87 -42.54
C SER A 456 -41.80 33.62 -42.80
N GLN A 457 -42.28 34.35 -41.80
CA GLN A 457 -43.45 35.21 -41.92
C GLN A 457 -43.06 36.60 -41.48
N SER A 458 -43.24 37.59 -42.36
CA SER A 458 -42.99 39.01 -42.06
C SER A 458 -41.60 39.27 -41.44
N ALA A 459 -40.63 38.39 -41.72
CA ALA A 459 -39.27 38.45 -41.21
C ALA A 459 -38.31 37.74 -42.15
N SER A 460 -37.03 38.10 -42.09
CA SER A 460 -35.95 37.43 -42.80
C SER A 460 -34.69 37.40 -41.95
N LEU A 461 -33.95 36.30 -42.01
CA LEU A 461 -32.61 36.22 -41.43
C LEU A 461 -31.65 37.00 -42.33
N VAL A 462 -30.92 37.94 -41.75
CA VAL A 462 -30.10 38.89 -42.51
C VAL A 462 -28.66 38.42 -42.59
N SER A 463 -28.05 38.24 -41.41
CA SER A 463 -26.65 37.84 -41.25
C SER A 463 -26.31 37.68 -39.76
N THR A 464 -25.08 37.24 -39.49
CA THR A 464 -24.48 37.29 -38.17
C THR A 464 -24.13 38.71 -37.78
N PHE A 465 -24.46 39.12 -36.55
CA PHE A 465 -24.00 40.38 -36.02
C PHE A 465 -22.67 40.18 -35.29
N GLY A 466 -21.56 40.49 -35.99
CA GLY A 466 -20.20 40.26 -35.50
C GLY A 466 -19.78 38.79 -35.54
N ALA A 467 -18.50 38.53 -35.24
CA ALA A 467 -17.98 37.17 -35.10
C ALA A 467 -18.54 36.54 -33.81
N PRO A 468 -18.90 35.24 -33.82
CA PRO A 468 -19.29 34.55 -32.60
C PRO A 468 -18.14 34.58 -31.59
N SER A 469 -18.48 34.65 -30.30
CA SER A 469 -17.53 34.35 -29.22
C SER A 469 -17.41 32.84 -29.04
N ALA A 470 -16.52 32.37 -28.16
CA ALA A 470 -16.45 30.94 -27.81
C ALA A 470 -17.70 30.42 -27.06
N VAL A 471 -18.60 31.27 -26.56
CA VAL A 471 -19.78 30.86 -25.78
C VAL A 471 -21.12 31.06 -26.49
N GLY A 472 -21.12 31.80 -27.60
CA GLY A 472 -22.33 32.15 -28.34
C GLY A 472 -22.14 33.43 -29.15
N GLY A 473 -23.24 33.98 -29.66
CA GLY A 473 -23.22 35.18 -30.48
C GLY A 473 -24.63 35.73 -30.74
N PHE A 474 -24.73 36.58 -31.77
CA PHE A 474 -25.98 37.23 -32.15
C PHE A 474 -26.28 37.04 -33.63
N PHE A 475 -27.56 36.83 -33.95
CA PHE A 475 -28.08 36.95 -35.30
C PHE A 475 -28.89 38.22 -35.45
N GLN A 476 -28.85 38.78 -36.65
CA GLN A 476 -29.70 39.89 -37.03
C GLN A 476 -30.90 39.39 -37.84
N ILE A 477 -32.09 39.82 -37.45
CA ILE A 477 -33.35 39.50 -38.12
C ILE A 477 -33.99 40.82 -38.55
N ASN A 478 -34.43 40.90 -39.80
CA ASN A 478 -35.22 42.02 -40.29
C ASN A 478 -36.69 41.63 -40.29
N VAL A 479 -37.50 42.36 -39.53
CA VAL A 479 -38.94 42.16 -39.40
C VAL A 479 -39.68 43.23 -40.21
N THR A 480 -40.51 42.80 -41.15
CA THR A 480 -41.26 43.66 -42.08
C THR A 480 -42.73 43.85 -41.69
N GLY A 481 -43.23 43.14 -40.68
CA GLY A 481 -44.61 43.25 -40.18
C GLY A 481 -44.74 42.71 -38.76
N ALA A 482 -45.88 42.98 -38.10
CA ALA A 482 -46.11 42.54 -36.72
C ALA A 482 -45.98 41.02 -36.57
N SER A 483 -45.41 40.57 -35.45
CA SER A 483 -45.18 39.16 -35.13
C SER A 483 -44.28 38.42 -36.13
N GLY A 484 -43.26 39.10 -36.66
CA GLY A 484 -42.31 38.48 -37.57
C GLY A 484 -41.55 37.32 -36.95
N TYR A 485 -41.44 36.23 -37.69
CA TYR A 485 -40.77 35.01 -37.24
C TYR A 485 -40.01 34.32 -38.37
N VAL A 486 -38.85 33.75 -38.03
CA VAL A 486 -38.06 32.85 -38.86
C VAL A 486 -37.89 31.55 -38.09
N ASP A 487 -38.48 30.45 -38.60
CA ASP A 487 -38.30 29.10 -38.05
C ASP A 487 -37.31 28.29 -38.86
N GLY A 488 -36.84 27.19 -38.26
CA GLY A 488 -36.26 26.06 -38.99
C GLY A 488 -34.93 26.38 -39.67
N TRP A 489 -34.19 27.37 -39.18
CA TRP A 489 -32.81 27.59 -39.61
C TRP A 489 -31.83 26.88 -38.68
N ALA A 490 -30.70 26.47 -39.24
CA ALA A 490 -29.60 25.82 -38.54
C ALA A 490 -28.33 26.65 -38.68
N GLY A 491 -27.67 26.92 -37.55
CA GLY A 491 -26.30 27.41 -37.53
C GLY A 491 -25.34 26.26 -37.33
N PHE A 492 -24.39 26.11 -38.25
CA PHE A 492 -23.28 25.17 -38.15
C PHE A 492 -22.04 25.90 -37.67
N TYR A 493 -21.49 25.50 -36.53
CA TYR A 493 -20.36 26.18 -35.91
C TYR A 493 -19.17 25.25 -35.84
N ASP A 494 -18.04 25.65 -36.40
CA ASP A 494 -16.85 24.81 -36.51
C ASP A 494 -15.60 25.50 -35.94
N ALA A 495 -15.00 24.89 -34.93
CA ALA A 495 -13.76 25.30 -34.26
C ALA A 495 -12.64 24.25 -34.37
N GLU A 496 -12.71 23.36 -35.37
CA GLU A 496 -11.65 22.39 -35.70
C GLU A 496 -10.44 23.02 -36.41
N ILE A 497 -10.60 24.23 -36.96
CA ILE A 497 -9.59 24.99 -37.71
C ILE A 497 -8.53 25.55 -36.78
#